data_AF-A0A967JRJ5-F1
#
_entry.id   AF-A0A967JRJ5-F1
#
_cell.length_a   1.000
_cell.length_b   1.000
_cell.length_c   1.000
_cell.angle_alpha   90.00
_cell.angle_beta   90.00
_cell.angle_gamma   90.00
#
_symmetry.space_group_name_H-M   'P 1'
#
loop_
_entity.id
_entity.type
_entity.pdbx_description
1 polymer ?
#
loop_
_entity_poly.entity_id
_entity_poly.type
_entity_poly.pdbx_seq_one_letter_code
_entity_poly.pdbx_strand_id
1 'polypeptide(L)'
;MPPDSQVHRQVVRKRAEVHDIELDPAVRVYYVEVQEPDMHDPAGDLRRLKEALEFEWRLEDLDCDFDVLHGLQKALRDGDWQVTVAVHEDREIVAVWPGFHDRAFGLAVDVGSTTIAAHLCDLSSGEVVASSGVMNPQIRFGEDLMSRVSY
;
A
#
# COMPACT_ATOMS: atom_id res chain seq x y z
N MET A 1 -41.42 3.05 -12.36
CA MET A 1 -41.31 2.48 -11.00
C MET A 1 -41.06 3.63 -10.03
N PRO A 2 -41.75 3.72 -8.88
CA PRO A 2 -41.63 4.88 -7.99
C PRO A 2 -40.25 4.98 -7.32
N PRO A 3 -39.79 6.17 -6.91
CA PRO A 3 -38.45 6.39 -6.33
C PRO A 3 -38.26 5.85 -4.91
N ASP A 4 -39.32 5.40 -4.23
CA ASP A 4 -39.27 4.98 -2.82
C ASP A 4 -38.71 3.56 -2.61
N SER A 5 -38.24 2.90 -3.67
CA SER A 5 -37.73 1.52 -3.63
C SER A 5 -36.20 1.42 -3.70
N GLN A 6 -35.47 2.44 -3.25
CA GLN A 6 -33.98 2.42 -3.18
C GLN A 6 -33.44 2.44 -1.74
N VAL A 7 -34.07 1.70 -0.82
CA VAL A 7 -33.52 1.52 0.53
C VAL A 7 -33.20 0.06 0.79
N HIS A 8 -32.23 -0.46 0.03
CA HIS A 8 -31.44 -1.60 0.50
C HIS A 8 -29.98 -1.16 0.56
N ARG A 9 -29.59 -0.62 1.73
CA ARG A 9 -28.18 -0.65 2.15
C ARG A 9 -27.82 -2.12 2.26
N GLN A 10 -27.28 -2.70 1.19
CA GLN A 10 -26.82 -4.08 1.19
C GLN A 10 -25.63 -4.16 2.15
N VAL A 11 -25.90 -4.71 3.32
CA VAL A 11 -24.89 -5.03 4.32
C VAL A 11 -24.05 -6.16 3.76
N VAL A 12 -22.73 -5.98 3.70
CA VAL A 12 -21.77 -7.05 3.37
C VAL A 12 -21.99 -8.18 4.38
N ARG A 13 -22.67 -9.26 3.96
CA ARG A 13 -23.08 -10.39 4.81
C ARG A 13 -22.11 -11.57 4.73
N LYS A 14 -20.82 -11.29 4.76
CA LYS A 14 -19.80 -12.28 5.10
C LYS A 14 -18.86 -11.63 6.11
N ARG A 15 -18.87 -12.14 7.34
CA ARG A 15 -17.80 -11.82 8.30
C ARG A 15 -16.52 -12.39 7.71
N ALA A 16 -15.43 -11.62 7.71
CA ALA A 16 -14.12 -12.17 7.42
C ALA A 16 -13.85 -13.28 8.45
N GLU A 17 -13.74 -14.52 7.98
CA GLU A 17 -13.40 -15.65 8.84
C GLU A 17 -11.93 -15.51 9.21
N VAL A 18 -11.66 -15.32 10.51
CA VAL A 18 -10.30 -15.21 11.06
C VAL A 18 -9.64 -16.58 10.95
N HIS A 19 -8.82 -16.76 9.92
CA HIS A 19 -7.89 -17.88 9.81
C HIS A 19 -6.53 -17.40 10.29
N ASP A 20 -5.71 -18.30 10.87
CA ASP A 20 -4.28 -18.05 11.07
C ASP A 20 -3.63 -17.94 9.68
N ILE A 21 -3.53 -16.72 9.17
CA ILE A 21 -2.89 -16.38 7.91
C ILE A 21 -1.50 -15.86 8.27
N GLU A 22 -0.47 -16.51 7.74
CA GLU A 22 0.88 -15.96 7.79
C GLU A 22 0.90 -14.68 6.95
N LEU A 23 1.20 -13.56 7.61
CA LEU A 23 1.18 -12.24 6.97
C LEU A 23 2.40 -12.08 6.08
N ASP A 24 2.14 -12.14 4.77
CA ASP A 24 3.10 -11.80 3.73
C ASP A 24 2.57 -10.64 2.88
N PRO A 25 2.54 -9.40 3.43
CA PRO A 25 2.07 -8.25 2.68
C PRO A 25 3.06 -7.90 1.57
N ALA A 26 2.53 -7.58 0.39
CA ALA A 26 3.35 -7.17 -0.75
C ALA A 26 4.17 -5.91 -0.48
N VAL A 27 3.74 -5.05 0.44
CA VAL A 27 4.50 -3.86 0.87
C VAL A 27 4.77 -3.94 2.36
N ARG A 28 6.04 -3.77 2.74
CA ARG A 28 6.51 -3.71 4.13
C ARG A 28 7.15 -2.35 4.39
N VAL A 29 7.05 -1.86 5.62
CA VAL A 29 7.67 -0.60 6.04
C VAL A 29 8.87 -0.87 6.95
N TYR A 30 9.98 -0.19 6.69
CA TYR A 30 11.26 -0.36 7.36
C TYR A 30 11.75 0.99 7.86
N TYR A 31 11.95 1.10 9.16
CA TYR A 31 12.62 2.27 9.74
C TYR A 31 14.13 2.05 9.69
N VAL A 32 14.89 3.06 9.26
CA VAL A 32 16.36 3.02 9.18
C VAL A 32 16.96 4.37 9.54
N GLU A 33 18.18 4.30 10.09
CA GLU A 33 19.01 5.48 10.32
C GLU A 33 20.10 5.55 9.25
N VAL A 34 20.02 6.56 8.39
CA VAL A 34 20.96 6.73 7.28
C VAL A 34 22.16 7.54 7.75
N GLN A 35 23.36 7.05 7.49
CA GLN A 35 24.58 7.78 7.82
C GLN A 35 24.58 9.18 7.20
N GLU A 36 24.89 10.23 7.95
CA GLU A 36 25.01 11.60 7.42
C GLU A 36 26.06 11.71 6.30
N PRO A 37 25.88 12.61 5.32
CA PRO A 37 26.86 12.80 4.26
C PRO A 37 28.20 13.32 4.84
N ASP A 38 29.30 12.65 4.51
CA ASP A 38 30.66 13.02 4.90
C ASP A 38 31.45 13.49 3.66
N MET A 39 32.30 14.51 3.83
CA MET A 39 33.23 14.95 2.80
C MET A 39 34.27 13.88 2.41
N HIS A 40 34.57 12.94 3.31
CA HIS A 40 35.54 11.87 3.07
C HIS A 40 34.94 10.64 2.37
N ASP A 41 33.60 10.51 2.39
CA ASP A 41 32.86 9.50 1.63
C ASP A 41 31.70 10.16 0.86
N PRO A 42 31.92 10.59 -0.40
CA PRO A 42 30.93 11.30 -1.20
C PRO A 42 29.85 10.36 -1.77
N ALA A 43 29.17 9.63 -0.90
CA ALA A 43 28.08 8.70 -1.21
C ALA A 43 26.80 9.46 -1.63
N GLY A 44 26.14 8.99 -2.70
CA GLY A 44 24.81 9.49 -3.06
C GLY A 44 23.75 9.05 -2.05
N ASP A 45 22.71 9.87 -1.85
CA ASP A 45 21.62 9.63 -0.89
C ASP A 45 20.96 8.26 -1.06
N LEU A 46 20.72 7.83 -2.31
CA LEU A 46 20.15 6.51 -2.60
C LEU A 46 21.10 5.37 -2.18
N ARG A 47 22.40 5.54 -2.40
CA ARG A 47 23.39 4.51 -2.04
C ARG A 47 23.40 4.34 -0.52
N ARG A 48 23.49 5.44 0.22
CA ARG A 48 23.46 5.44 1.70
C ARG A 48 22.18 4.81 2.25
N LEU A 49 21.03 5.11 1.63
CA LEU A 49 19.77 4.49 2.03
C LEU A 49 19.77 2.97 1.83
N LYS A 50 20.24 2.49 0.67
CA LYS A 50 20.32 1.06 0.39
C LYS A 50 21.30 0.36 1.33
N GLU A 51 22.45 0.97 1.61
CA GLU A 51 23.43 0.45 2.58
C GLU A 51 22.82 0.31 3.98
N ALA A 52 22.02 1.29 4.43
CA ALA A 52 21.31 1.20 5.72
C ALA A 52 20.25 0.09 5.74
N LEU A 53 19.46 -0.04 4.67
CA LEU A 53 18.46 -1.11 4.53
C LEU A 53 19.09 -2.51 4.47
N GLU A 54 20.21 -2.64 3.79
CA GLU A 54 21.00 -3.88 3.74
C GLU A 54 21.56 -4.22 5.13
N PHE A 55 22.14 -3.24 5.83
CA PHE A 55 22.75 -3.44 7.14
C PHE A 55 21.74 -3.83 8.22
N GLU A 56 20.63 -3.10 8.32
CA GLU A 56 19.64 -3.29 9.39
C GLU A 56 18.65 -4.42 9.09
N TRP A 57 18.24 -4.56 7.82
CA TRP A 57 17.11 -5.43 7.42
C TRP A 57 17.50 -6.53 6.43
N ARG A 58 18.75 -6.58 5.96
CA ARG A 58 19.25 -7.55 4.97
C ARG A 58 18.50 -7.49 3.64
N LEU A 59 18.04 -6.30 3.28
CA LEU A 59 17.44 -6.03 1.98
C LEU A 59 18.55 -5.69 0.98
N GLU A 60 18.82 -6.61 0.08
CA GLU A 60 19.86 -6.52 -0.94
C GLU A 60 19.24 -6.21 -2.32
N ASP A 61 20.05 -5.68 -3.24
CA ASP A 61 19.67 -5.46 -4.64
C ASP A 61 18.34 -4.70 -4.87
N LEU A 62 18.00 -3.78 -3.95
CA LEU A 62 16.79 -2.97 -4.07
C LEU A 62 16.81 -2.05 -5.28
N ASP A 63 15.75 -2.02 -6.06
CA ASP A 63 15.41 -0.95 -7.01
C ASP A 63 14.76 0.24 -6.27
N CYS A 64 14.63 1.37 -6.94
CA CYS A 64 13.98 2.55 -6.38
C CYS A 64 13.15 3.25 -7.44
N ASP A 65 11.88 3.46 -7.14
CA ASP A 65 10.96 4.20 -7.99
C ASP A 65 11.51 5.62 -8.24
N PHE A 66 11.42 6.07 -9.49
CA PHE A 66 11.92 7.37 -9.92
C PHE A 66 11.25 8.53 -9.16
N ASP A 67 9.96 8.40 -8.83
CA ASP A 67 9.23 9.43 -8.09
C ASP A 67 9.75 9.57 -6.65
N VAL A 68 10.22 8.45 -6.06
CA VAL A 68 10.85 8.46 -4.74
C VAL A 68 12.21 9.16 -4.79
N LEU A 69 13.01 8.90 -5.83
CA LEU A 69 14.33 9.51 -5.99
C LEU A 69 14.28 11.03 -5.98
N HIS A 70 13.25 11.63 -6.57
CA HIS A 70 13.08 13.09 -6.60
C HIS A 70 12.83 13.68 -5.20
N GLY A 71 12.15 12.94 -4.31
CA GLY A 71 11.83 13.38 -2.94
C GLY A 71 12.85 12.95 -1.89
N LEU A 72 13.72 12.00 -2.20
CA LEU A 72 14.56 11.28 -1.24
C LEU A 72 15.41 12.23 -0.37
N GLN A 73 16.16 13.13 -1.00
CA GLN A 73 17.05 14.03 -0.25
C GLN A 73 16.29 14.89 0.77
N LYS A 74 15.10 15.34 0.39
CA LYS A 74 14.26 16.15 1.27
C LYS A 74 13.76 15.30 2.44
N ALA A 75 13.25 14.10 2.17
CA ALA A 75 12.77 13.20 3.22
C ALA A 75 13.88 12.85 4.23
N LEU A 76 15.10 12.58 3.74
CA LEU A 76 16.26 12.32 4.61
C LEU A 76 16.59 13.52 5.50
N ARG A 77 16.61 14.74 4.94
CA ARG A 77 16.93 15.95 5.71
C ARG A 77 15.83 16.34 6.68
N ASP A 78 14.57 16.26 6.27
CA ASP A 78 13.41 16.60 7.10
C ASP A 78 13.25 15.60 8.27
N GLY A 79 13.77 14.39 8.12
CA GLY A 79 13.77 13.34 9.16
C GLY A 79 15.03 13.30 10.01
N ASP A 80 15.94 14.28 9.93
CA ASP A 80 17.25 14.23 10.60
C ASP A 80 18.00 12.91 10.35
N TRP A 81 17.95 12.45 9.09
CA TRP A 81 18.51 11.20 8.57
C TRP A 81 17.86 9.92 9.12
N GLN A 82 16.73 10.04 9.80
CA GLN A 82 15.88 8.95 10.23
C GLN A 82 14.65 8.89 9.32
N VAL A 83 14.42 7.76 8.67
CA VAL A 83 13.33 7.62 7.70
C VAL A 83 12.62 6.29 7.84
N THR A 84 11.37 6.27 7.40
CA THR A 84 10.62 5.04 7.15
C THR A 84 10.48 4.83 5.65
N VAL A 85 10.80 3.62 5.19
CA VAL A 85 10.85 3.23 3.78
C VAL A 85 9.79 2.17 3.52
N ALA A 86 8.92 2.36 2.54
CA ALA A 86 8.08 1.29 2.03
C ALA A 86 8.80 0.54 0.91
N VAL A 87 8.91 -0.78 1.04
CA VAL A 87 9.50 -1.66 0.04
C VAL A 87 8.45 -2.66 -0.44
N HIS A 88 8.31 -2.76 -1.76
CA HIS A 88 7.43 -3.70 -2.44
C HIS A 88 8.19 -4.98 -2.80
N GLU A 89 7.63 -6.13 -2.40
CA GLU A 89 8.16 -7.49 -2.57
C GLU A 89 9.64 -7.65 -2.20
N ASP A 90 10.09 -6.91 -1.18
CA ASP A 90 11.50 -6.84 -0.74
C ASP A 90 12.48 -6.53 -1.88
N ARG A 91 12.02 -5.83 -2.94
CA ARG A 91 12.78 -5.55 -4.16
C ARG A 91 12.77 -4.10 -4.60
N GLU A 92 11.69 -3.35 -4.36
CA GLU A 92 11.58 -1.99 -4.88
C GLU A 92 11.18 -1.00 -3.80
N ILE A 93 11.96 0.06 -3.63
CA ILE A 93 11.62 1.18 -2.76
C ILE A 93 10.53 2.01 -3.47
N VAL A 94 9.33 2.04 -2.89
CA VAL A 94 8.15 2.71 -3.47
C VAL A 94 7.71 3.97 -2.70
N ALA A 95 8.22 4.17 -1.47
CA ALA A 95 8.04 5.42 -0.74
C ALA A 95 9.08 5.60 0.36
N VAL A 96 9.36 6.86 0.71
CA VAL A 96 10.21 7.25 1.83
C VAL A 96 9.56 8.40 2.56
N TRP A 97 9.44 8.30 3.89
CA TRP A 97 8.90 9.33 4.75
C TRP A 97 9.92 9.74 5.83
N PRO A 98 10.00 11.04 6.18
CA PRO A 98 10.82 11.50 7.29
C PRO A 98 10.29 10.95 8.63
N GLY A 99 11.21 10.52 9.49
CA GLY A 99 10.93 9.99 10.82
C GLY A 99 10.30 8.59 10.82
N PHE A 100 9.72 8.23 11.97
CA PHE A 100 9.11 6.93 12.21
C PHE A 100 7.62 6.91 11.84
N HIS A 101 7.23 5.93 11.01
CA HIS A 101 5.85 5.65 10.64
C HIS A 101 5.54 4.18 10.94
N ASP A 102 4.61 3.93 11.86
CA ASP A 102 4.31 2.58 12.39
C ASP A 102 3.19 1.85 11.65
N ARG A 103 2.53 2.51 10.69
CA ARG A 103 1.32 2.00 10.06
C ARG A 103 1.37 2.12 8.55
N ALA A 104 1.07 1.01 7.90
CA ALA A 104 0.76 0.95 6.49
C ALA A 104 -0.59 0.23 6.31
N PHE A 105 -1.42 0.73 5.41
CA PHE A 105 -2.73 0.14 5.13
C PHE A 105 -2.80 -0.29 3.66
N GLY A 106 -3.44 -1.44 3.43
CA GLY A 106 -3.76 -1.96 2.10
C GLY A 106 -5.27 -1.94 1.86
N LEU A 107 -5.67 -1.91 0.59
CA LEU A 107 -7.08 -1.99 0.21
C LEU A 107 -7.29 -3.23 -0.66
N ALA A 108 -8.01 -4.22 -0.14
CA ALA A 108 -8.45 -5.37 -0.92
C ALA A 108 -9.80 -5.06 -1.58
N VAL A 109 -9.87 -5.10 -2.92
CA VAL A 109 -11.07 -4.77 -3.70
C VAL A 109 -11.55 -5.99 -4.48
N ASP A 110 -12.81 -6.39 -4.27
CA ASP A 110 -13.49 -7.43 -5.03
C ASP A 110 -14.49 -6.77 -6.00
N VAL A 111 -14.24 -6.93 -7.30
CA VAL A 111 -15.03 -6.32 -8.38
C VAL A 111 -15.89 -7.39 -9.04
N GLY A 112 -17.08 -7.63 -8.48
CA GLY A 112 -18.10 -8.48 -9.07
C GLY A 112 -18.95 -7.74 -10.11
N SER A 113 -19.68 -8.49 -10.94
CA SER A 113 -20.58 -7.92 -11.97
C SER A 113 -21.67 -7.02 -11.36
N THR A 114 -22.17 -7.37 -10.18
CA THR A 114 -23.26 -6.67 -9.48
C THR A 114 -22.77 -5.81 -8.32
N THR A 115 -21.69 -6.22 -7.66
CA THR A 115 -21.23 -5.59 -6.40
C THR A 115 -19.73 -5.35 -6.47
N ILE A 116 -19.31 -4.18 -6.02
CA ILE A 116 -17.91 -3.89 -5.71
C ILE A 116 -17.79 -3.85 -4.19
N ALA A 117 -16.92 -4.65 -3.61
CA ALA A 117 -16.60 -4.63 -2.18
C ALA A 117 -15.15 -4.20 -1.98
N ALA A 118 -14.88 -3.51 -0.86
CA ALA A 118 -13.54 -3.09 -0.48
C ALA A 118 -13.32 -3.29 1.02
N HIS A 119 -12.15 -3.80 1.37
CA HIS A 119 -11.69 -4.02 2.73
C HIS A 119 -10.39 -3.25 2.95
N LEU A 120 -10.38 -2.32 3.91
CA LEU A 120 -9.17 -1.64 4.35
C LEU A 120 -8.51 -2.51 5.41
N CYS A 121 -7.25 -2.89 5.19
CA CYS A 121 -6.50 -3.79 6.03
C CYS A 121 -5.26 -3.08 6.58
N ASP A 122 -4.96 -3.26 7.86
CA ASP A 122 -3.66 -2.92 8.41
C ASP A 122 -2.63 -3.96 7.94
N LEU A 123 -1.56 -3.53 7.27
CA LEU A 123 -0.57 -4.42 6.68
C LEU A 123 0.39 -5.02 7.70
N SER A 124 0.51 -4.42 8.88
CA SER A 124 1.36 -4.92 9.96
C SER A 124 0.71 -6.05 10.74
N SER A 125 -0.62 -5.99 10.91
CA SER A 125 -1.39 -6.93 11.74
C SER A 125 -2.34 -7.83 10.95
N GLY A 126 -2.59 -7.52 9.67
CA GLY A 126 -3.59 -8.21 8.85
C GLY A 126 -5.04 -7.87 9.19
N GLU A 127 -5.28 -6.99 10.16
CA GLU A 127 -6.63 -6.68 10.63
C GLU A 127 -7.41 -5.90 9.57
N VAL A 128 -8.64 -6.33 9.29
CA VAL A 128 -9.59 -5.55 8.48
C VAL A 128 -10.17 -4.42 9.33
N VAL A 129 -9.64 -3.21 9.18
CA VAL A 129 -10.03 -2.02 9.95
C VAL A 129 -11.33 -1.39 9.43
N ALA A 130 -11.67 -1.57 8.16
CA ALA A 130 -12.93 -1.11 7.59
C ALA A 130 -13.38 -1.97 6.41
N SER A 131 -14.69 -1.99 6.15
CA SER A 131 -15.26 -2.69 5.00
C SER A 131 -16.45 -1.91 4.44
N SER A 132 -16.53 -1.82 3.11
CA SER A 132 -17.63 -1.16 2.42
C SER A 132 -17.97 -1.89 1.12
N GLY A 133 -19.20 -1.73 0.66
CA GLY A 133 -19.65 -2.30 -0.60
C GLY A 133 -20.67 -1.41 -1.28
N VAL A 134 -20.60 -1.35 -2.61
CA VAL A 134 -21.52 -0.59 -3.45
C VAL A 134 -21.98 -1.44 -4.63
N MET A 135 -23.14 -1.09 -5.19
CA MET A 135 -23.59 -1.66 -6.45
C MET A 135 -22.60 -1.27 -7.57
N ASN A 136 -22.22 -2.23 -8.40
CA ASN A 136 -21.30 -1.98 -9.51
C ASN A 136 -21.96 -1.00 -10.50
N PRO A 137 -21.39 0.21 -10.71
CA PRO A 137 -22.00 1.22 -11.58
C PRO A 137 -22.10 0.79 -13.04
N GLN A 138 -21.39 -0.28 -13.44
CA GLN A 138 -21.45 -0.87 -14.77
C GLN A 138 -22.77 -1.61 -15.07
N ILE A 139 -23.63 -1.85 -14.07
CA ILE A 139 -24.98 -2.43 -14.30
C ILE A 139 -25.79 -1.63 -15.32
N ARG A 140 -25.57 -0.31 -15.40
CA ARG A 140 -26.26 0.57 -16.35
C ARG A 140 -25.93 0.29 -17.82
N PHE A 141 -24.84 -0.42 -18.10
CA PHE A 141 -24.38 -0.75 -19.45
C PHE A 141 -24.68 -2.22 -19.83
N GLY A 142 -25.47 -2.91 -19.01
CA GLY A 142 -25.77 -4.32 -19.19
C GLY A 142 -25.80 -5.05 -17.86
N GLU A 143 -26.82 -5.87 -17.63
CA GLU A 143 -26.99 -6.61 -16.38
C GLU A 143 -25.96 -7.75 -16.25
N ASP A 144 -25.48 -8.28 -17.39
CA ASP A 144 -24.47 -9.34 -17.49
C ASP A 144 -23.25 -8.94 -18.33
N LEU A 145 -22.12 -9.63 -18.12
CA LEU A 145 -20.83 -9.42 -18.79
C LEU A 145 -20.97 -9.37 -20.32
N MET A 146 -21.77 -10.26 -20.92
CA MET A 146 -21.95 -10.35 -22.37
C MET A 146 -22.59 -9.08 -22.97
N SER A 147 -23.51 -8.45 -22.24
CA SER A 147 -24.11 -7.19 -22.66
C SER A 147 -23.16 -5.99 -22.54
N ARG A 148 -22.17 -6.05 -21.63
CA ARG A 148 -21.20 -4.96 -21.39
C ARG A 148 -20.03 -4.94 -22.37
N VAL A 149 -19.62 -6.10 -22.89
CA VAL A 149 -18.52 -6.21 -23.87
C VAL A 149 -18.93 -5.68 -25.25
N SER A 150 -20.23 -5.60 -25.52
CA SER A 150 -20.79 -5.20 -26.82
C SER A 150 -21.13 -3.71 -26.93
N TYR A 151 -20.85 -2.90 -25.90
CA TYR A 151 -21.09 -1.45 -25.84
C TYR A 151 -19.76 -0.70 -25.96
#